data_AF-A0A2U3KL63-F1
#
_entry.id   AF-A0A2U3KL63-F1
#
_cell.length_a   1.000
_cell.length_b   1.000
_cell.length_c   1.000
_cell.angle_alpha   90.00
_cell.angle_beta   90.00
_cell.angle_gamma   90.00
#
_symmetry.space_group_name_H-M   'P 1'
#
loop_
_entity.id
_entity.type
_entity.pdbx_description
1 polymer ?
#
loop_
_entity_poly.entity_id
_entity_poly.type
_entity_poly.pdbx_seq_one_letter_code
_entity_poly.pdbx_strand_id
1 'polypeptide(L)' 'MENVNSITTGSGSHIQLKHPTKTGKVTVPNHKGDLAPGTLNSILKQAGLK' A
#
# COMPACT_ATOMS: atom_id res chain seq x y z
N MET A 1 6.08 22.37 -6.86
CA MET A 1 6.28 20.90 -6.83
C MET A 1 6.03 20.45 -5.42
N GLU A 2 4.76 20.40 -5.02
CA GLU A 2 4.37 20.07 -3.66
C GLU A 2 3.90 18.61 -3.70
N ASN A 3 4.78 17.71 -3.29
CA ASN A 3 4.53 16.27 -3.26
C ASN A 3 3.58 15.95 -2.08
N VAL A 4 2.31 16.32 -2.23
CA VAL A 4 1.26 15.90 -1.30
C VAL A 4 0.84 14.48 -1.65
N ASN A 5 1.58 13.51 -1.11
CA ASN A 5 1.13 12.13 -0.97
C ASN A 5 -0.11 12.15 -0.05
N SER A 6 -1.30 12.23 -0.66
CA SER A 6 -2.57 12.33 0.04
C SER A 6 -2.89 11.00 0.73
N ILE A 7 -2.50 10.90 2.01
CA ILE A 7 -2.90 9.88 2.98
C ILE A 7 -4.39 10.03 3.26
N THR A 8 -5.24 9.23 2.61
CA THR A 8 -6.68 9.24 2.89
C THR A 8 -7.06 8.03 3.75
N THR A 9 -7.17 8.31 5.05
CA THR A 9 -7.97 7.63 6.09
C THR A 9 -7.68 6.16 6.38
N GLY A 10 -7.10 5.95 7.57
CA GLY A 10 -7.05 4.67 8.27
C GLY A 10 -6.36 4.85 9.61
N SER A 11 -7.09 5.25 10.65
CA SER A 11 -6.65 5.14 12.04
C SER A 11 -6.58 3.65 12.41
N GLY A 12 -5.55 2.94 11.94
CA GLY A 12 -5.44 1.49 12.13
C GLY A 12 -4.15 0.87 11.58
N SER A 13 -4.01 -0.44 11.80
CA SER A 13 -2.84 -1.26 11.44
C SER A 13 -2.62 -1.46 9.93
N HIS A 14 -3.19 -0.59 9.08
CA HIS A 14 -3.11 -0.66 7.61
C HIS A 14 -3.06 0.74 7.00
N ILE A 15 -2.22 0.90 5.97
CA ILE A 15 -2.08 2.10 5.15
C ILE A 15 -2.53 1.82 3.72
N GLN A 16 -3.08 2.84 3.06
CA GLN A 16 -3.41 2.80 1.64
C GLN A 16 -2.43 3.68 0.87
N LEU A 17 -1.71 3.10 -0.09
CA LEU A 17 -0.77 3.77 -0.96
C LEU A 17 -1.40 3.97 -2.34
N LYS A 18 -1.26 5.18 -2.89
CA LYS A 18 -1.68 5.52 -4.25
C LYS A 18 -0.45 5.86 -5.08
N HIS A 19 -0.32 5.26 -6.25
CA HIS A 19 0.76 5.60 -7.19
C HIS A 19 0.35 6.81 -8.03
N PRO A 20 1.25 7.79 -8.29
CA PRO A 20 0.90 8.99 -9.06
C PRO A 20 0.55 8.69 -10.52
N THR A 21 1.16 7.66 -11.11
CA THR A 21 0.98 7.32 -12.54
C THR A 21 0.18 6.05 -12.79
N LYS A 22 -0.05 5.21 -11.78
CA LYS A 22 -0.79 3.94 -11.92
C LYS A 22 -2.14 4.09 -11.24
N THR A 23 -3.21 3.77 -11.96
CA THR A 23 -4.56 3.75 -11.42
C THR A 23 -4.70 2.57 -10.47
N GLY A 24 -4.96 2.86 -9.19
CA GLY A 24 -5.13 1.83 -8.16
C GLY A 24 -4.72 2.33 -6.77
N LYS A 25 -5.18 1.61 -5.75
CA LYS A 25 -4.76 1.79 -4.35
C LYS A 25 -4.25 0.44 -3.84
N VAL A 26 -3.10 0.46 -3.20
CA VAL A 26 -2.46 -0.71 -2.60
C VAL A 26 -2.60 -0.61 -1.09
N THR A 27 -3.14 -1.65 -0.46
CA THR A 27 -3.27 -1.70 1.01
C THR A 27 -2.08 -2.45 1.58
N VAL A 28 -1.33 -1.81 2.47
CA VAL A 28 -0.17 -2.38 3.14
C VAL A 28 -0.43 -2.40 4.65
N PRO A 29 -0.21 -3.53 5.33
CA PRO A 29 -0.31 -3.55 6.78
C PRO A 29 0.81 -2.69 7.41
N ASN A 30 0.44 -1.91 8.41
CA ASN A 30 1.28 -0.97 9.14
C ASN A 30 1.57 -1.50 10.55
N HIS A 31 2.33 -2.59 10.62
CA HIS A 31 2.87 -3.13 11.85
C HIS A 31 4.37 -3.38 11.69
N LYS A 32 5.11 -3.38 12.80
CA LYS A 32 6.53 -3.72 12.80
C LYS A 32 6.68 -5.25 12.83
N GLY A 33 7.35 -5.81 11.84
CA GLY A 33 7.56 -7.26 11.74
C GLY A 33 7.78 -7.71 10.30
N ASP A 34 7.99 -9.01 10.12
CA ASP A 34 8.05 -9.62 8.80
C ASP A 34 6.65 -9.77 8.19
N LEU A 35 6.55 -9.62 6.87
CA LEU A 35 5.31 -9.85 6.15
C LEU A 35 5.25 -11.29 5.69
N ALA A 36 4.21 -12.00 6.13
CA ALA A 36 3.94 -13.35 5.64
C ALA A 36 3.98 -13.39 4.09
N PRO A 37 4.57 -14.41 3.47
CA PRO A 37 4.71 -14.49 2.01
C PRO A 37 3.38 -14.35 1.25
N GLY A 38 2.27 -14.81 1.83
CA GLY A 38 0.93 -14.62 1.27
C GLY A 38 0.51 -13.15 1.20
N THR A 39 0.81 -12.39 2.25
CA THR A 39 0.56 -10.94 2.32
C THR A 39 1.40 -10.20 1.30
N LEU A 40 2.69 -10.53 1.19
CA LEU A 40 3.57 -9.95 0.19
C LEU A 40 3.06 -10.22 -1.23
N ASN A 41 2.66 -11.46 -1.53
CA ASN A 41 2.09 -11.81 -2.83
C ASN A 41 0.80 -11.05 -3.15
N SER A 42 -0.07 -10.83 -2.16
CA SER A 42 -1.28 -10.04 -2.32
C SER A 42 -0.95 -8.58 -2.68
N ILE A 43 0.01 -7.98 -1.98
CA ILE A 43 0.49 -6.61 -2.24
C ILE A 43 1.09 -6.50 -3.64
N LEU A 44 1.93 -7.47 -4.05
CA LEU A 44 2.54 -7.48 -5.38
C LEU A 44 1.49 -7.60 -6.49
N LYS A 45 0.47 -8.43 -6.31
CA LYS A 45 -0.66 -8.54 -7.23
C LYS A 45 -1.45 -7.23 -7.32
N GLN A 46 -1.76 -6.61 -6.18
CA GLN A 46 -2.45 -5.31 -6.14
C GLN A 46 -1.64 -4.18 -6.77
N ALA A 47 -0.31 -4.25 -6.68
CA ALA A 47 0.61 -3.31 -7.33
C ALA A 47 0.84 -3.60 -8.83
N GLY A 48 0.31 -4.72 -9.35
CA GLY A 48 0.53 -5.17 -10.72
C GLY A 48 1.99 -5.54 -11.02
N LEU A 49 2.71 -6.04 -10.01
CA LEU A 49 4.11 -6.46 -10.11
C LEU A 49 4.28 -7.98 -10.27
N LYS A 50 3.17 -8.73 -10.19
CA LYS A 50 3.11 -10.19 -10.32
C LYS A 50 1.83 -10.61 -11.04
#